data_AF-A0A537KE62-F1
#
_entry.id   AF-A0A537KE62-F1
#
_cell.length_a   1.000
_cell.length_b   1.000
_cell.length_c   1.000
_cell.angle_alpha   90.00
_cell.angle_beta   90.00
_cell.angle_gamma   90.00
#
_symmetry.space_group_name_H-M   'P 1'
#
loop_
_entity.id
_entity.type
_entity.pdbx_description
1 polymer ?
#
loop_
_entity_poly.entity_id
_entity_poly.type
_entity_poly.pdbx_seq_one_letter_code
_entity_poly.pdbx_strand_id
1 'polypeptide(L)'
;MNTYDAIVVGSGISGGWAAMELCKKGLKTIVLERGRQVEHIKDYPTTNLAPWELLHRNQNTKKIKEDQHIQVRGFCNEANSHFFVNDKEHPYVQKKPYDWIRGYHVGGRSLMWGRQCYRWSDLDFEANSKDGHGVDWPIRYKDIAPWYSYVEQFAGISGSKEGLPQLPDGDFLPPMEMNALETHVSESINQKFTDGRRMIIGRVANLTKGWNGRGPCQYRNLC
;
A
#
# COMPACT_ATOMS: atom_id res chain seq x y z
N MET A 1 20.40 27.04 18.29
CA MET A 1 18.97 26.69 18.30
C MET A 1 18.68 26.02 16.97
N ASN A 2 18.12 24.81 16.96
CA ASN A 2 17.81 24.12 15.71
C ASN A 2 16.42 24.57 15.23
N THR A 3 16.40 25.53 14.29
CA THR A 3 15.17 26.01 13.64
C THR A 3 14.89 25.21 12.38
N TYR A 4 13.62 24.87 12.17
CA TYR A 4 13.08 24.18 10.99
C TYR A 4 11.83 24.92 10.52
N ASP A 5 11.58 24.92 9.21
CA ASP A 5 10.41 25.57 8.63
C ASP A 5 9.17 24.68 8.72
N ALA A 6 9.37 23.36 8.76
CA ALA A 6 8.31 22.37 8.88
C ALA A 6 8.75 21.16 9.73
N ILE A 7 7.80 20.60 10.46
CA ILE A 7 7.96 19.37 11.25
C ILE A 7 6.93 18.36 10.73
N VAL A 8 7.41 17.22 10.23
CA VAL A 8 6.57 16.09 9.82
C VAL A 8 6.67 15.01 10.89
N VAL A 9 5.53 14.60 11.45
CA VAL A 9 5.47 13.55 12.47
C VAL A 9 5.03 12.24 11.81
N GLY A 10 5.95 11.29 11.73
CA GLY A 10 5.81 9.99 11.07
C GLY A 10 6.45 9.97 9.69
N SER A 11 7.22 8.92 9.41
CA SER A 11 7.95 8.74 8.15
C SER A 11 7.31 7.67 7.23
N GLY A 12 6.06 7.31 7.50
CA GLY A 12 5.25 6.49 6.60
C GLY A 12 4.99 7.19 5.26
N ILE A 13 4.34 6.50 4.30
CA ILE A 13 4.18 7.00 2.93
C ILE A 13 3.67 8.45 2.82
N SER A 14 2.67 8.84 3.61
CA SER A 14 2.13 10.21 3.60
C SER A 14 3.11 11.23 4.16
N GLY A 15 3.80 10.91 5.26
CA GLY A 15 4.79 11.78 5.87
C GLY A 15 6.06 11.91 5.03
N GLY A 16 6.54 10.80 4.47
CA GLY A 16 7.64 10.79 3.51
C GLY A 16 7.33 11.62 2.26
N TRP A 17 6.11 11.53 1.74
CA TRP A 17 5.66 12.36 0.62
C TRP A 17 5.63 13.85 0.98
N ALA A 18 5.03 14.20 2.12
CA ALA A 18 4.99 15.58 2.59
C ALA A 18 6.41 16.14 2.78
N ALA A 19 7.30 15.39 3.42
CA ALA A 19 8.69 15.78 3.60
C ALA A 19 9.42 15.97 2.26
N MET A 20 9.21 15.06 1.29
CA MET A 20 9.78 15.19 -0.05
C MET A 20 9.32 16.49 -0.72
N GLU A 21 8.02 16.77 -0.73
CA GLU A 21 7.47 17.97 -1.39
C GLU A 21 7.93 19.26 -0.71
N LEU A 22 7.92 19.31 0.62
CA LEU A 22 8.41 20.47 1.38
C LEU A 22 9.89 20.74 1.10
N CYS A 23 10.74 19.70 1.13
CA CYS A 23 12.16 19.82 0.82
C CYS A 23 12.41 20.26 -0.62
N LYS A 24 11.68 19.72 -1.62
CA LYS A 24 11.80 20.15 -3.02
C LYS A 24 11.41 21.62 -3.23
N LYS A 25 10.57 22.18 -2.35
CA LYS A 25 10.19 23.59 -2.34
C LYS A 25 11.14 24.47 -1.50
N GLY A 26 12.24 23.89 -1.00
CA GLY A 26 13.30 24.62 -0.30
C GLY A 26 13.09 24.75 1.21
N LEU A 27 12.06 24.14 1.80
CA LEU A 27 11.83 24.20 3.24
C LEU A 27 12.78 23.26 3.99
N LYS A 28 13.40 23.77 5.05
CA LYS A 28 14.19 22.98 6.00
C LYS A 28 13.24 22.17 6.88
N THR A 29 13.04 20.92 6.50
CA THR A 29 12.06 20.03 7.13
C THR A 29 12.74 19.02 8.04
N ILE A 30 12.19 18.80 9.24
CA ILE A 30 12.54 17.68 10.12
C ILE A 30 11.43 16.63 10.11
N VAL A 31 11.82 15.36 10.04
CA VAL A 31 10.90 14.22 10.16
C VAL A 31 11.15 13.52 11.49
N LEU A 32 10.10 13.35 12.28
CA LEU A 32 10.14 12.63 13.55
C LEU A 32 9.49 11.26 13.38
N GLU A 33 10.26 10.19 13.47
CA GLU A 33 9.76 8.82 13.44
C GLU A 33 9.84 8.21 14.84
N ARG A 34 8.77 7.54 15.27
CA ARG A 34 8.72 6.85 16.56
C ARG A 34 9.57 5.57 16.54
N GLY A 35 9.59 4.93 15.37
CA GLY A 35 10.26 3.66 15.15
C GLY A 35 11.76 3.75 14.93
N ARG A 36 12.36 2.56 14.73
CA ARG A 36 13.77 2.44 14.38
C ARG A 36 14.04 2.89 12.93
N GLN A 37 15.28 3.28 12.67
CA GLN A 37 15.77 3.38 11.30
C GLN A 37 15.67 2.01 10.61
N VAL A 38 15.28 2.03 9.33
CA VAL A 38 15.37 0.89 8.42
C VAL A 38 16.20 1.33 7.24
N GLU A 39 17.30 0.63 7.02
CA GLU A 39 18.19 0.83 5.89
C GLU A 39 17.89 -0.21 4.80
N HIS A 40 17.65 0.28 3.58
CA HIS A 40 17.44 -0.59 2.41
C HIS A 40 18.64 -1.53 2.23
N ILE A 41 18.38 -2.76 1.79
CA ILE A 41 19.34 -3.88 1.65
C ILE A 41 19.80 -4.47 2.99
N LYS A 42 20.16 -3.64 3.97
CA LYS A 42 20.72 -4.08 5.26
C LYS A 42 19.67 -4.72 6.18
N ASP A 43 18.53 -4.04 6.37
CA ASP A 43 17.53 -4.44 7.36
C ASP A 43 16.41 -5.31 6.76
N TYR A 44 16.71 -6.02 5.67
CA TYR A 44 15.79 -6.91 4.96
C TYR A 44 16.32 -8.36 4.94
N PRO A 45 16.54 -8.98 6.12
CA PRO A 45 17.32 -10.22 6.26
C PRO A 45 16.70 -11.42 5.53
N THR A 46 15.40 -11.41 5.32
CA THR A 46 14.63 -12.52 4.74
C THR A 46 14.26 -12.29 3.27
N THR A 47 14.63 -11.14 2.69
CA THR A 47 14.13 -10.73 1.38
C THR A 47 14.52 -11.66 0.24
N ASN A 48 15.61 -12.42 0.39
CA ASN A 48 16.11 -13.34 -0.63
C ASN A 48 15.93 -14.81 -0.26
N LEU A 49 15.28 -15.09 0.88
CA LEU A 49 15.04 -16.45 1.32
C LEU A 49 13.73 -16.98 0.73
N ALA A 50 13.78 -18.17 0.18
CA ALA A 50 12.62 -18.96 -0.15
C ALA A 50 11.95 -19.51 1.12
N PRO A 51 10.65 -19.83 1.09
CA PRO A 51 9.97 -20.34 2.27
C PRO A 51 10.65 -21.56 2.91
N TRP A 52 11.24 -22.47 2.14
CA TRP A 52 11.92 -23.66 2.68
C TRP A 52 13.30 -23.38 3.29
N GLU A 53 13.87 -22.21 3.07
CA GLU A 53 15.14 -21.77 3.70
C GLU A 53 14.90 -21.17 5.08
N LEU A 54 13.66 -20.81 5.40
CA LEU A 54 13.26 -20.35 6.72
C LEU A 54 13.08 -21.55 7.66
N LEU A 55 13.56 -21.42 8.89
CA LEU A 55 13.58 -22.50 9.89
C LEU A 55 12.21 -23.14 10.11
N HIS A 56 11.15 -22.32 10.16
CA HIS A 56 9.78 -22.79 10.37
C HIS A 56 8.97 -22.81 9.08
N ARG A 57 9.61 -22.79 7.91
CA ARG A 57 8.95 -22.76 6.59
C ARG A 57 7.94 -21.61 6.44
N ASN A 58 8.31 -20.45 6.97
CA ASN A 58 7.50 -19.24 7.07
C ASN A 58 6.27 -19.36 8.01
N GLN A 59 6.20 -20.40 8.83
CA GLN A 59 5.12 -20.56 9.81
C GLN A 59 5.42 -19.80 11.09
N ASN A 60 4.39 -19.17 11.65
CA ASN A 60 4.54 -18.45 12.91
C ASN A 60 4.79 -19.40 14.09
N THR A 61 5.86 -19.14 14.83
CA THR A 61 6.16 -19.82 16.10
C THR A 61 5.10 -19.51 17.16
N LYS A 62 5.04 -20.32 18.22
CA LYS A 62 4.16 -20.03 19.38
C LYS A 62 4.43 -18.65 19.96
N LYS A 63 5.71 -18.29 20.09
CA LYS A 63 6.13 -16.97 20.57
C LYS A 63 5.59 -15.83 19.71
N ILE A 64 5.73 -15.91 18.38
CA ILE A 64 5.17 -14.88 17.48
C ILE A 64 3.66 -14.78 17.64
N LYS A 65 2.95 -15.92 17.70
CA LYS A 65 1.49 -15.94 17.89
C LYS A 65 1.04 -15.34 19.22
N GLU A 66 1.85 -15.45 20.27
CA GLU A 66 1.57 -14.90 21.59
C GLU A 66 1.91 -13.40 21.68
N ASP A 67 3.11 -13.03 21.25
CA ASP A 67 3.63 -11.66 21.33
C ASP A 67 2.95 -10.73 20.32
N GLN A 68 2.54 -11.26 19.16
CA GLN A 68 1.98 -10.50 18.03
C GLN A 68 0.60 -11.03 17.62
N HIS A 69 -0.22 -11.43 18.60
CA HIS A 69 -1.52 -12.10 18.42
C HIS A 69 -2.56 -11.32 17.59
N ILE A 70 -2.39 -10.01 17.41
CA ILE A 70 -3.18 -9.19 16.47
C ILE A 70 -2.47 -9.11 15.12
N GLN A 71 -1.15 -8.85 15.10
CA GLN A 71 -0.42 -8.65 13.85
C GLN A 71 -0.46 -9.90 12.95
N VAL A 72 -0.41 -11.10 13.53
CA VAL A 72 -0.50 -12.39 12.81
C VAL A 72 -1.85 -12.64 12.13
N ARG A 73 -2.88 -11.86 12.46
CA ARG A 73 -4.18 -11.89 11.76
C ARG A 73 -4.13 -11.13 10.44
N GLY A 74 -3.15 -10.23 10.29
CA GLY A 74 -2.78 -9.61 9.02
C GLY A 74 -1.74 -10.45 8.28
N PHE A 75 -0.71 -9.78 7.75
CA PHE A 75 0.35 -10.42 6.95
C PHE A 75 1.66 -10.67 7.72
N CYS A 76 1.60 -10.65 9.06
CA CYS A 76 2.76 -10.95 9.91
C CYS A 76 3.06 -12.45 9.94
N ASN A 77 4.26 -12.81 9.50
CA ASN A 77 4.80 -14.17 9.47
C ASN A 77 6.24 -14.22 9.99
N GLU A 78 6.84 -15.42 10.01
CA GLU A 78 8.24 -15.61 10.43
C GLU A 78 9.19 -14.66 9.68
N ALA A 79 9.01 -14.54 8.36
CA ALA A 79 9.91 -13.76 7.52
C ALA A 79 9.88 -12.25 7.81
N ASN A 80 8.73 -11.70 8.23
CA ASN A 80 8.52 -10.24 8.29
C ASN A 80 8.06 -9.72 9.66
N SER A 81 7.92 -10.58 10.67
CA SER A 81 7.48 -10.23 12.04
C SER A 81 8.21 -9.04 12.67
N HIS A 82 9.49 -8.85 12.33
CA HIS A 82 10.35 -7.76 12.79
C HIS A 82 9.99 -6.36 12.22
N PHE A 83 9.07 -6.29 11.26
CA PHE A 83 8.46 -5.03 10.80
C PHE A 83 7.14 -4.72 11.51
N PHE A 84 6.63 -5.63 12.33
CA PHE A 84 5.39 -5.43 13.07
C PHE A 84 5.67 -5.15 14.54
N VAL A 85 4.75 -4.44 15.19
CA VAL A 85 4.81 -4.17 16.62
C VAL A 85 4.62 -5.44 17.46
N ASN A 86 5.11 -5.43 18.69
CA ASN A 86 4.72 -6.39 19.73
C ASN A 86 3.40 -5.93 20.37
N ASP A 87 2.37 -6.77 20.33
CA ASP A 87 1.04 -6.43 20.85
C ASP A 87 1.00 -6.40 22.38
N LYS A 88 1.91 -7.12 23.06
CA LYS A 88 2.05 -7.07 24.54
C LYS A 88 2.67 -5.75 25.00
N GLU A 89 3.60 -5.19 24.23
CA GLU A 89 4.26 -3.90 24.52
C GLU A 89 3.41 -2.70 24.07
N HIS A 90 2.56 -2.91 23.08
CA HIS A 90 1.69 -1.87 22.50
C HIS A 90 0.21 -2.26 22.53
N PRO A 91 -0.34 -2.57 23.72
CA PRO A 91 -1.73 -2.99 23.84
C PRO A 91 -2.69 -1.87 23.40
N TYR A 92 -3.86 -2.25 22.90
CA TYR A 92 -4.96 -1.33 22.67
C TYR A 92 -6.28 -1.97 23.08
N VAL A 93 -7.24 -1.12 23.45
CA VAL A 93 -8.54 -1.58 23.92
C VAL A 93 -9.46 -1.83 22.72
N GLN A 94 -9.83 -3.09 22.51
CA GLN A 94 -10.87 -3.48 21.54
C GLN A 94 -12.25 -3.40 22.21
N LYS A 95 -12.98 -2.30 22.02
CA LYS A 95 -14.41 -2.24 22.40
C LYS A 95 -15.28 -3.08 21.45
N LYS A 96 -14.85 -3.17 20.18
CA LYS A 96 -15.40 -4.02 19.13
C LYS A 96 -14.22 -4.72 18.43
N PRO A 97 -14.46 -5.84 17.71
CA PRO A 97 -13.42 -6.48 16.92
C PRO A 97 -12.77 -5.46 15.97
N TYR A 98 -11.48 -5.21 16.15
CA TYR A 98 -10.69 -4.31 15.33
C TYR A 98 -9.24 -4.77 15.40
N ASP A 99 -8.65 -5.13 14.27
CA ASP A 99 -7.25 -5.56 14.23
C ASP A 99 -6.36 -4.38 13.81
N TRP A 100 -5.67 -3.79 14.79
CA TRP A 100 -4.78 -2.66 14.53
C TRP A 100 -3.38 -3.12 14.08
N ILE A 101 -3.23 -3.32 12.76
CA ILE A 101 -1.97 -3.73 12.15
C ILE A 101 -1.01 -2.53 12.01
N ARG A 102 0.19 -2.65 12.60
CA ARG A 102 1.14 -1.54 12.78
C ARG A 102 2.59 -2.00 12.63
N GLY A 103 3.40 -1.11 12.07
CA GLY A 103 4.86 -1.17 12.12
C GLY A 103 5.40 0.18 12.58
N TYR A 104 6.39 0.16 13.49
CA TYR A 104 7.08 1.36 13.97
C TYR A 104 8.52 1.34 13.47
N HIS A 105 8.73 1.91 12.30
CA HIS A 105 10.02 2.03 11.67
C HIS A 105 9.96 3.04 10.52
N VAL A 106 11.12 3.48 10.05
CA VAL A 106 11.22 4.35 8.89
C VAL A 106 10.53 3.72 7.67
N GLY A 107 9.75 4.52 6.94
CA GLY A 107 8.90 4.07 5.83
C GLY A 107 7.53 3.54 6.26
N GLY A 108 7.34 3.19 7.54
CA GLY A 108 6.06 2.73 8.08
C GLY A 108 5.41 1.59 7.29
N ARG A 109 4.08 1.55 7.25
CA ARG A 109 3.33 0.41 6.68
C ARG A 109 3.50 0.22 5.17
N SER A 110 4.08 1.17 4.43
CA SER A 110 4.38 0.96 3.01
C SER A 110 5.52 -0.04 2.76
N LEU A 111 6.21 -0.52 3.81
CA LEU A 111 7.11 -1.67 3.67
C LEU A 111 6.38 -3.01 3.64
N MET A 112 5.15 -3.08 4.17
CA MET A 112 4.39 -4.34 4.38
C MET A 112 3.00 -4.36 3.73
N TRP A 113 2.68 -3.37 2.90
CA TRP A 113 1.39 -3.24 2.21
C TRP A 113 1.29 -4.11 0.94
N GLY A 114 0.06 -4.36 0.51
CA GLY A 114 -0.23 -5.14 -0.71
C GLY A 114 -0.09 -4.39 -2.04
N ARG A 115 0.40 -3.14 -2.03
CA ARG A 115 0.70 -2.32 -3.22
C ARG A 115 -0.47 -1.98 -4.15
N GLN A 116 -1.70 -2.38 -3.82
CA GLN A 116 -2.90 -2.02 -4.59
C GLN A 116 -3.15 -0.50 -4.53
N CYS A 117 -3.35 0.11 -5.68
CA CYS A 117 -3.45 1.55 -5.88
C CYS A 117 -4.65 1.86 -6.78
N TYR A 118 -5.76 2.24 -6.16
CA TYR A 118 -7.00 2.58 -6.87
C TYR A 118 -7.38 4.03 -6.63
N ARG A 119 -7.93 4.67 -7.66
CA ARG A 119 -8.58 5.96 -7.54
C ARG A 119 -9.96 5.78 -6.95
N TRP A 120 -10.38 6.73 -6.13
CA TRP A 120 -11.79 6.95 -5.87
C TRP A 120 -12.45 7.64 -7.06
N SER A 121 -13.73 7.37 -7.24
CA SER A 121 -14.60 7.92 -8.29
C SER A 121 -15.48 9.04 -7.76
N ASP A 122 -16.23 9.69 -8.65
CA ASP A 122 -17.31 10.60 -8.23
C ASP A 122 -18.33 9.91 -7.32
N LEU A 123 -18.56 8.59 -7.48
CA LEU A 123 -19.46 7.84 -6.60
C LEU A 123 -18.97 7.85 -5.16
N ASP A 124 -17.66 7.70 -4.94
CA ASP A 124 -17.06 7.65 -3.60
C ASP A 124 -17.06 9.03 -2.94
N PHE A 125 -16.73 10.08 -3.69
CA PHE A 125 -16.70 11.45 -3.17
C PHE A 125 -18.10 12.02 -2.90
N GLU A 126 -19.14 11.50 -3.54
CA GLU A 126 -20.53 11.94 -3.34
C GLU A 126 -21.35 11.01 -2.45
N ALA A 127 -20.83 9.83 -2.08
CA ALA A 127 -21.54 8.82 -1.30
C ALA A 127 -22.13 9.38 0.00
N ASN A 128 -21.33 10.15 0.75
CA ASN A 128 -21.77 10.75 2.02
C ASN A 128 -22.99 11.68 1.83
N SER A 129 -22.97 12.50 0.78
CA SER A 129 -24.07 13.42 0.46
C SER A 129 -25.31 12.70 -0.07
N LYS A 130 -25.14 11.63 -0.83
CA LYS A 130 -26.25 10.88 -1.45
C LYS A 130 -26.94 9.95 -0.45
N ASP A 131 -26.14 9.28 0.38
CA ASP A 131 -26.64 8.26 1.32
C ASP A 131 -27.03 8.88 2.68
N GLY A 132 -26.66 10.14 2.94
CA GLY A 132 -26.99 10.85 4.18
C GLY A 132 -26.18 10.40 5.40
N HIS A 133 -25.04 9.76 5.19
CA HIS A 133 -24.16 9.25 6.24
C HIS A 133 -22.81 9.97 6.24
N GLY A 134 -22.35 10.43 7.41
CA GLY A 134 -21.07 11.12 7.55
C GLY A 134 -21.13 12.58 7.11
N VAL A 135 -19.99 13.10 6.65
CA VAL A 135 -19.87 14.49 6.18
C VAL A 135 -19.49 14.46 4.71
N ASP A 136 -20.17 15.26 3.89
CA ASP A 136 -19.83 15.41 2.48
C ASP A 136 -18.39 15.90 2.31
N TRP A 137 -17.67 15.34 1.34
CA TRP A 137 -16.32 15.78 1.06
C TRP A 137 -16.36 17.24 0.59
N PRO A 138 -15.42 18.11 1.02
CA PRO A 138 -15.36 19.49 0.52
C PRO A 138 -14.69 19.60 -0.86
N ILE A 139 -14.36 18.46 -1.47
CA ILE A 139 -13.68 18.32 -2.77
C ILE A 139 -14.38 17.23 -3.58
N ARG A 140 -14.15 17.22 -4.90
CA ARG A 140 -14.66 16.20 -5.83
C ARG A 140 -13.52 15.53 -6.56
N TYR A 141 -13.84 14.46 -7.30
CA TYR A 141 -12.85 13.71 -8.07
C TYR A 141 -12.01 14.61 -8.97
N LYS A 142 -12.65 15.57 -9.66
CA LYS A 142 -11.96 16.53 -10.54
C LYS A 142 -10.86 17.35 -9.84
N ASP A 143 -11.02 17.63 -8.54
CA ASP A 143 -10.07 18.43 -7.78
C ASP A 143 -8.84 17.60 -7.37
N ILE A 144 -9.02 16.30 -7.16
CA ILE A 144 -7.96 15.37 -6.75
C ILE A 144 -7.32 14.61 -7.93
N ALA A 145 -8.00 14.49 -9.07
CA ALA A 145 -7.53 13.73 -10.23
C ALA A 145 -6.12 14.14 -10.72
N PRO A 146 -5.74 15.44 -10.78
CA PRO A 146 -4.38 15.83 -11.10
C PRO A 146 -3.33 15.32 -10.10
N TRP A 147 -3.70 15.23 -8.81
CA TRP A 147 -2.83 14.73 -7.75
C TRP A 147 -2.67 13.21 -7.80
N TYR A 148 -3.74 12.47 -8.14
CA TYR A 148 -3.61 11.04 -8.43
C TYR A 148 -2.62 10.81 -9.57
N SER A 149 -2.78 11.53 -10.69
CA SER A 149 -1.84 11.46 -11.81
C SER A 149 -0.40 11.76 -11.40
N TYR A 150 -0.18 12.79 -10.58
CA TYR A 150 1.15 13.13 -10.08
C TYR A 150 1.80 12.00 -9.28
N VAL A 151 1.04 11.39 -8.35
CA VAL A 151 1.52 10.29 -7.52
C VAL A 151 1.73 9.02 -8.36
N GLU A 152 0.83 8.72 -9.29
CA GLU A 152 0.91 7.53 -10.14
C GLU A 152 2.14 7.54 -11.03
N GLN A 153 2.42 8.68 -11.66
CA GLN A 153 3.62 8.88 -12.47
C GLN A 153 4.90 8.84 -11.63
N PHE A 154 4.87 9.32 -10.40
CA PHE A 154 6.03 9.19 -9.51
C PHE A 154 6.28 7.73 -9.10
N ALA A 155 5.22 7.05 -8.64
CA ALA A 155 5.28 5.71 -8.08
C ALA A 155 5.45 4.61 -9.15
N GLY A 156 5.02 4.86 -10.38
CA GLY A 156 5.03 3.88 -11.47
C GLY A 156 3.96 2.80 -11.24
N ILE A 157 2.69 3.21 -11.25
CA ILE A 157 1.58 2.27 -11.07
C ILE A 157 1.36 1.49 -12.37
N SER A 158 1.28 0.17 -12.32
CA SER A 158 0.87 -0.65 -13.47
C SER A 158 -0.62 -0.94 -13.41
N GLY A 159 -1.27 -1.03 -14.57
CA GLY A 159 -2.70 -1.30 -14.65
C GLY A 159 -3.23 -1.14 -16.07
N SER A 160 -4.43 -1.66 -16.31
CA SER A 160 -5.17 -1.47 -17.55
C SER A 160 -6.11 -0.27 -17.47
N LYS A 161 -6.33 0.37 -18.62
CA LYS A 161 -7.34 1.42 -18.81
C LYS A 161 -8.64 0.78 -19.27
N GLU A 162 -9.69 0.94 -18.48
CA GLU A 162 -10.95 0.21 -18.63
C GLU A 162 -12.14 1.14 -18.87
N GLY A 163 -11.97 2.45 -18.65
CA GLY A 163 -13.06 3.42 -18.82
C GLY A 163 -14.23 3.23 -17.85
N LEU A 164 -14.01 2.58 -16.70
CA LEU A 164 -15.05 2.31 -15.71
C LEU A 164 -15.33 3.56 -14.86
N PRO A 165 -16.56 4.08 -14.81
CA PRO A 165 -16.86 5.29 -14.04
C PRO A 165 -16.67 5.10 -12.53
N GLN A 166 -16.97 3.91 -12.00
CA GLN A 166 -16.78 3.55 -10.60
C GLN A 166 -15.32 3.26 -10.23
N LEU A 167 -14.43 3.09 -11.22
CA LEU A 167 -13.02 2.84 -11.01
C LEU A 167 -12.19 3.60 -12.05
N PRO A 168 -12.11 4.95 -11.93
CA PRO A 168 -11.53 5.81 -12.95
C PRO A 168 -10.11 5.40 -13.31
N ASP A 169 -9.78 5.48 -14.59
CA ASP A 169 -8.42 5.22 -15.08
C ASP A 169 -7.42 6.27 -14.57
N GLY A 170 -6.15 5.92 -14.63
CA GLY A 170 -5.02 6.75 -14.27
C GLY A 170 -3.86 6.64 -15.24
N ASP A 171 -2.71 7.13 -14.81
CA ASP A 171 -1.48 7.17 -15.59
C ASP A 171 -0.63 5.94 -15.29
N PHE A 172 -0.91 4.87 -16.03
CA PHE A 172 -0.34 3.57 -15.76
C PHE A 172 0.86 3.23 -16.65
N LEU A 173 1.82 2.51 -16.08
CA LEU A 173 2.70 1.61 -16.80
C LEU A 173 1.88 0.47 -17.43
N PRO A 174 2.44 -0.27 -18.40
CA PRO A 174 1.77 -1.45 -18.95
C PRO A 174 1.26 -2.37 -17.83
N PRO A 175 0.06 -2.97 -17.98
CA PRO A 175 -0.48 -3.88 -16.97
C PRO A 175 0.41 -5.10 -16.77
N MET A 176 0.31 -5.70 -15.58
CA MET A 176 0.76 -7.08 -15.38
C MET A 176 -0.06 -8.01 -16.27
N GLU A 177 0.54 -9.11 -16.74
CA GLU A 177 -0.21 -10.13 -17.48
C GLU A 177 -1.11 -10.93 -16.53
N MET A 178 -2.34 -11.19 -16.98
CA MET A 178 -3.19 -12.19 -16.34
C MET A 178 -2.67 -13.59 -16.62
N ASN A 179 -2.75 -14.47 -15.61
CA ASN A 179 -2.49 -15.88 -15.84
C ASN A 179 -3.66 -16.55 -16.59
N ALA A 180 -3.44 -17.77 -17.09
CA ALA A 180 -4.43 -18.48 -17.90
C ALA A 180 -5.80 -18.66 -17.20
N LEU A 181 -5.81 -18.84 -15.87
CA LEU A 181 -7.04 -18.98 -15.10
C LEU A 181 -7.76 -17.63 -14.96
N GLU A 182 -7.03 -16.56 -14.69
CA GLU A 182 -7.59 -15.20 -14.62
C GLU A 182 -8.21 -14.78 -15.96
N THR A 183 -7.52 -15.07 -17.08
CA THR A 183 -8.05 -14.83 -18.43
C THR A 183 -9.32 -15.64 -18.67
N HIS A 184 -9.32 -16.93 -18.37
CA HIS A 184 -10.50 -17.79 -18.52
C HIS A 184 -11.70 -17.29 -17.71
N VAL A 185 -11.47 -16.84 -16.47
CA VAL A 185 -12.52 -16.27 -15.62
C VAL A 185 -13.03 -14.95 -16.18
N SER A 186 -12.14 -14.06 -16.64
CA SER A 186 -12.53 -12.79 -17.27
C SER A 186 -13.38 -13.01 -18.52
N GLU A 187 -12.97 -13.91 -19.40
CA GLU A 187 -13.75 -14.31 -20.58
C GLU A 187 -15.11 -14.90 -20.21
N SER A 188 -15.14 -15.79 -19.21
CA SER A 188 -16.37 -16.39 -18.72
C SER A 188 -17.34 -15.35 -18.15
N ILE A 189 -16.82 -14.33 -17.45
CA ILE A 189 -17.62 -13.22 -16.93
C ILE A 189 -18.21 -12.43 -18.11
N ASN A 190 -17.38 -12.04 -19.08
CA ASN A 190 -17.82 -11.28 -20.25
C ASN A 190 -18.86 -12.02 -21.11
N GLN A 191 -18.80 -13.35 -21.15
CA GLN A 191 -19.77 -14.18 -21.88
C GLN A 191 -21.09 -14.37 -21.13
N LYS A 192 -21.04 -14.57 -19.81
CA LYS A 192 -22.21 -14.94 -19.01
C LYS A 192 -22.97 -13.75 -18.42
N PHE A 193 -22.30 -12.62 -18.21
CA PHE A 193 -22.90 -11.43 -17.62
C PHE A 193 -22.98 -10.31 -18.65
N THR A 194 -24.19 -9.84 -18.91
CA THR A 194 -24.48 -8.74 -19.85
C THR A 194 -24.64 -7.39 -19.15
N ASP A 195 -24.49 -7.35 -17.83
CA ASP A 195 -24.65 -6.15 -16.98
C ASP A 195 -23.38 -5.29 -16.91
N GLY A 196 -22.37 -5.59 -17.74
CA GLY A 196 -21.12 -4.84 -17.81
C GLY A 196 -20.13 -5.15 -16.68
N ARG A 197 -20.31 -6.24 -15.92
CA ARG A 197 -19.28 -6.72 -14.99
C ARG A 197 -18.00 -7.10 -15.72
N ARG A 198 -16.86 -6.74 -15.13
CA ARG A 198 -15.53 -6.96 -15.70
C ARG A 198 -14.58 -7.48 -14.63
N MET A 199 -13.79 -8.48 -14.97
CA MET A 199 -12.58 -8.83 -14.23
C MET A 199 -11.40 -8.21 -14.96
N ILE A 200 -10.65 -7.38 -14.23
CA ILE A 200 -9.51 -6.63 -14.74
C ILE A 200 -8.28 -6.96 -13.90
N ILE A 201 -7.10 -6.70 -14.44
CA ILE A 201 -5.87 -6.88 -13.68
C ILE A 201 -5.79 -5.80 -12.58
N GLY A 202 -5.27 -6.19 -11.42
CA GLY A 202 -5.07 -5.26 -10.31
C GLY A 202 -4.19 -4.07 -10.70
N ARG A 203 -4.49 -2.90 -10.13
CA ARG A 203 -3.70 -1.68 -10.33
C ARG A 203 -2.73 -1.56 -9.17
N VAL A 204 -1.44 -1.70 -9.44
CA VAL A 204 -0.44 -1.94 -8.38
C VAL A 204 0.80 -1.08 -8.53
N ALA A 205 1.41 -0.71 -7.40
CA ALA A 205 2.74 -0.11 -7.32
C ALA A 205 3.85 -1.17 -7.51
N ASN A 206 3.71 -2.00 -8.55
CA ASN A 206 4.73 -2.92 -9.02
C ASN A 206 5.09 -2.54 -10.46
N LEU A 207 6.40 -2.42 -10.71
CA LEU A 207 6.92 -1.90 -11.96
C LEU A 207 6.94 -3.00 -13.04
N THR A 208 6.21 -2.84 -14.15
CA THR A 208 6.30 -3.74 -15.32
C THR A 208 7.48 -3.41 -16.23
N LYS A 209 8.08 -2.24 -16.07
CA LYS A 209 9.32 -1.79 -16.71
C LYS A 209 10.13 -0.94 -15.74
N GLY A 210 11.42 -0.70 -16.03
CA GLY A 210 12.23 0.21 -15.21
C GLY A 210 11.60 1.61 -15.09
N TRP A 211 11.66 2.20 -13.90
CA TRP A 211 11.00 3.48 -13.60
C TRP A 211 11.72 4.25 -12.49
N ASN A 212 12.09 5.51 -12.75
CA ASN A 212 12.74 6.40 -11.78
C ASN A 212 13.90 5.73 -11.01
N GLY A 213 14.81 5.06 -11.73
CA GLY A 213 15.98 4.38 -11.15
C GLY A 213 15.70 3.03 -10.47
N ARG A 214 14.44 2.57 -10.44
CA ARG A 214 14.07 1.24 -9.93
C ARG A 214 13.88 0.26 -11.09
N GLY A 215 14.35 -0.99 -10.90
CA GLY A 215 14.17 -2.07 -11.87
C GLY A 215 12.75 -2.63 -11.93
N PRO A 216 12.40 -3.39 -12.99
CA PRO A 216 11.10 -4.05 -13.09
C PRO A 216 10.92 -5.12 -12.01
N CYS A 217 9.67 -5.51 -11.78
CA CYS A 217 9.28 -6.62 -10.94
C CYS A 217 10.00 -7.90 -11.37
N GLN A 218 10.49 -8.67 -10.40
CA GLN A 218 11.09 -9.97 -10.63
C GLN A 218 10.10 -11.13 -10.46
N TYR A 219 8.81 -10.84 -10.28
CA TYR A 219 7.71 -11.82 -10.18
C TYR A 219 7.91 -12.90 -9.11
N ARG A 220 8.54 -12.53 -7.98
CA ARG A 220 8.95 -13.45 -6.93
C ARG A 220 7.82 -13.92 -6.01
N ASN A 221 6.62 -13.36 -6.15
CA ASN A 221 5.50 -13.58 -5.22
C ASN A 221 5.83 -13.25 -3.75
N LEU A 222 6.59 -12.18 -3.54
CA LEU A 222 7.05 -11.67 -2.24
C LEU A 222 6.82 -10.15 -2.16
N CYS A 223 5.60 -9.73 -2.49
CA CYS A 223 5.20 -8.33 -2.56
C CYS A 223 5.09 -7.67 -1.19
#